data_AF-R1EXS9-F1
#
_entry.id   AF-R1EXS9-F1
#
_cell.length_a   1.000
_cell.length_b   1.000
_cell.length_c   1.000
_cell.angle_alpha   90.00
_cell.angle_beta   90.00
_cell.angle_gamma   90.00
#
_symmetry.space_group_name_H-M   'P 1'
#
loop_
_entity.id
_entity.type
_entity.pdbx_description
1 polymer ?
#
loop_
_entity_poly.entity_id
_entity_poly.type
_entity_poly.pdbx_seq_one_letter_code
_entity_poly.pdbx_strand_id
1 'polypeptide(L)'
;MLVWWVMLAVGVTAVPIIGDLLSLVLGKRWQRLVSRWQRPVLLSTVSFLCALARPALYFFWATVLPYTAPKTSAARTFHVAFILTTWMNAVWAYCCCVATDASAGAAGAPPRLARAMDGFPSHSCGACRAAVPCFDHHCPFTGGCVGGRNFRHFAVFVLHATLGMADACVLSFPPFRDCVLGQIESEQLGIVRTPPPDEAACLATGPASLLFIPAASLFGVLASLAALHGLLLLNGATTFELSRLARRRGVGVLRDLLRLRAGGGDKWALLWQRPSAEAGWGLRMRVLFLPSAPPPRHCALRAAAEAEEEGRPLGKGSV
;
A
#
# COMPACT_ATOMS: atom_id res chain seq x y z
N MET A 1 -20.44 -7.05 -19.46
CA MET A 1 -19.21 -7.83 -19.76
C MET A 1 -17.97 -7.30 -19.03
N LEU A 2 -17.64 -6.00 -19.08
CA LEU A 2 -16.41 -5.48 -18.43
C LEU A 2 -16.36 -5.66 -16.90
N VAL A 3 -17.46 -5.40 -16.19
CA VAL A 3 -17.53 -5.59 -14.73
C VAL A 3 -17.19 -7.03 -14.35
N TRP A 4 -17.68 -8.02 -15.10
CA TRP A 4 -17.35 -9.43 -14.92
C TRP A 4 -15.86 -9.70 -15.09
N TRP A 5 -15.22 -9.12 -16.11
CA TRP A 5 -13.76 -9.25 -16.30
C TRP A 5 -12.96 -8.61 -15.18
N VAL A 6 -13.40 -7.47 -14.64
CA VAL A 6 -12.77 -6.82 -13.48
C VAL A 6 -12.93 -7.67 -12.22
N MET A 7 -14.13 -8.21 -11.96
CA MET A 7 -14.37 -9.09 -10.82
C MET A 7 -13.58 -10.39 -10.94
N LEU A 8 -13.49 -10.98 -12.13
CA LEU A 8 -12.68 -12.17 -12.39
C LEU A 8 -11.19 -11.87 -12.19
N ALA A 9 -10.70 -10.74 -12.70
CA ALA A 9 -9.33 -10.27 -12.49
C ALA A 9 -8.98 -10.10 -11.00
N VAL A 10 -9.85 -9.47 -10.23
CA VAL A 10 -9.71 -9.34 -8.76
C VAL A 10 -9.83 -10.70 -8.07
N GLY A 11 -10.68 -11.60 -8.55
CA GLY A 11 -10.76 -12.97 -8.06
C GLY A 11 -9.45 -13.75 -8.28
N VAL A 12 -8.80 -13.56 -9.43
CA VAL A 12 -7.51 -14.19 -9.74
C VAL A 12 -6.39 -13.67 -8.84
N THR A 13 -6.43 -12.39 -8.43
CA THR A 13 -5.45 -11.87 -7.44
C THR A 13 -5.66 -12.41 -6.02
N ALA A 14 -6.78 -13.09 -5.75
CA ALA A 14 -7.03 -13.81 -4.49
C ALA A 14 -6.44 -15.24 -4.47
N VAL A 15 -6.03 -15.80 -5.61
CA VAL A 15 -5.42 -17.15 -5.69
C VAL A 15 -4.21 -17.34 -4.77
N PRO A 16 -3.28 -16.37 -4.63
CA PRO A 16 -2.20 -16.43 -3.63
C PRO A 16 -2.70 -16.57 -2.19
N ILE A 17 -3.78 -15.86 -1.83
CA ILE A 17 -4.38 -15.93 -0.49
C ILE A 17 -4.95 -17.33 -0.26
N ILE A 18 -5.68 -17.87 -1.23
CA ILE A 18 -6.23 -19.22 -1.16
C ILE A 18 -5.08 -20.24 -1.03
N GLY A 19 -3.99 -20.07 -1.78
CA GLY A 19 -2.79 -20.89 -1.66
C GLY A 19 -2.17 -20.88 -0.26
N ASP A 20 -2.01 -19.69 0.32
CA ASP A 20 -1.47 -19.52 1.67
C ASP A 20 -2.43 -20.06 2.76
N LEU A 21 -3.74 -19.87 2.60
CA LEU A 21 -4.75 -20.45 3.50
C LEU A 21 -4.77 -21.98 3.43
N LEU A 22 -4.73 -22.55 2.23
CA LEU A 22 -4.64 -24.00 2.03
C LEU A 22 -3.36 -24.58 2.64
N SER A 23 -2.28 -23.80 2.73
CA SER A 23 -1.05 -24.24 3.39
C SER A 23 -1.20 -24.49 4.89
N LEU A 24 -2.20 -23.89 5.54
CA LEU A 24 -2.55 -24.15 6.93
C LEU A 24 -3.10 -25.58 7.12
N VAL A 25 -3.75 -26.13 6.10
CA VAL A 25 -4.39 -27.46 6.13
C VAL A 25 -3.50 -28.52 5.48
N LEU A 26 -2.95 -28.22 4.30
CA LEU A 26 -2.18 -29.16 3.47
C LEU A 26 -0.70 -29.25 3.87
N GLY A 27 -0.27 -28.41 4.82
CA GLY A 27 1.01 -28.49 5.47
C GLY A 27 2.23 -28.15 4.61
N LYS A 28 3.41 -28.54 5.13
CA LYS A 28 4.73 -28.02 4.72
C LYS A 28 5.17 -28.37 3.29
N ARG A 29 4.56 -29.36 2.63
CA ARG A 29 4.87 -29.74 1.24
C ARG A 29 4.14 -28.84 0.25
N TRP A 30 2.85 -28.60 0.47
CA TRP A 30 2.03 -27.69 -0.33
C TRP A 30 2.60 -26.27 -0.35
N GLN A 31 2.96 -25.77 0.83
CA GLN A 31 3.53 -24.44 1.00
C GLN A 31 4.80 -24.20 0.14
N ARG A 32 5.69 -25.22 0.05
CA ARG A 32 6.92 -25.12 -0.78
C ARG A 32 6.63 -25.14 -2.27
N LEU A 33 5.57 -25.82 -2.68
CA LEU A 33 5.12 -25.83 -4.06
C LEU A 33 4.57 -24.44 -4.41
N VAL A 34 3.60 -23.95 -3.64
CA VAL A 34 2.94 -22.65 -3.86
C VAL A 34 3.93 -21.49 -3.86
N SER A 35 4.85 -21.45 -2.88
CA SER A 35 5.81 -20.33 -2.75
C SER A 35 6.75 -20.17 -3.95
N ARG A 36 7.01 -21.24 -4.71
CA ARG A 36 7.84 -21.17 -5.93
C ARG A 36 7.12 -20.49 -7.10
N TRP A 37 5.80 -20.61 -7.16
CA TRP A 37 4.99 -20.11 -8.28
C TRP A 37 4.28 -18.79 -7.95
N GLN A 38 4.09 -18.47 -6.67
CA GLN A 38 3.31 -17.30 -6.24
C GLN A 38 3.87 -15.97 -6.78
N ARG A 39 5.18 -15.73 -6.70
CA ARG A 39 5.81 -14.51 -7.24
C ARG A 39 5.72 -14.38 -8.76
N PRO A 40 6.12 -15.38 -9.57
CA PRO A 40 6.00 -15.26 -11.03
C PRO A 40 4.54 -15.20 -11.50
N VAL A 41 3.62 -15.91 -10.84
CA VAL A 41 2.17 -15.80 -11.12
C VAL A 41 1.67 -14.39 -10.81
N LEU A 42 1.99 -13.83 -9.65
CA LEU A 42 1.61 -12.46 -9.29
C LEU A 42 2.15 -11.42 -10.28
N LEU A 43 3.42 -11.50 -10.66
CA LEU A 43 4.02 -10.61 -11.66
C LEU A 43 3.35 -10.76 -13.03
N SER A 44 3.05 -11.98 -13.44
CA SER A 44 2.37 -12.28 -14.71
C SER A 44 0.93 -11.78 -14.70
N THR A 45 0.20 -12.01 -13.60
CA THR A 45 -1.16 -11.50 -13.39
C THR A 45 -1.17 -9.99 -13.41
N VAL A 46 -0.30 -9.32 -12.65
CA VAL A 46 -0.26 -7.84 -12.66
C VAL A 46 0.14 -7.30 -14.03
N SER A 47 1.09 -7.92 -14.72
CA SER A 47 1.45 -7.54 -16.09
C SER A 47 0.27 -7.69 -17.06
N PHE A 48 -0.48 -8.80 -16.96
CA PHE A 48 -1.68 -9.05 -17.74
C PHE A 48 -2.81 -8.07 -17.41
N LEU A 49 -3.05 -7.80 -16.13
CA LEU A 49 -4.01 -6.79 -15.68
C LEU A 49 -3.61 -5.39 -16.11
N CYS A 50 -2.32 -5.07 -16.18
CA CYS A 50 -1.85 -3.79 -16.69
C CYS A 50 -2.06 -3.68 -18.21
N ALA A 51 -1.89 -4.78 -18.95
CA ALA A 51 -2.23 -4.83 -20.37
C ALA A 51 -3.75 -4.66 -20.60
N LEU A 52 -4.59 -5.23 -19.72
CA LEU A 52 -6.05 -5.09 -19.75
C LEU A 52 -6.59 -3.83 -19.05
N ALA A 53 -5.76 -3.11 -18.29
CA ALA A 53 -6.16 -1.87 -17.64
C ALA A 53 -6.52 -0.81 -18.67
N ARG A 54 -5.98 -0.89 -19.88
CA ARG A 54 -6.26 0.05 -20.98
C ARG A 54 -7.76 0.09 -21.37
N PRO A 55 -8.45 -1.04 -21.62
CA PRO A 55 -9.90 -1.03 -21.82
C PRO A 55 -10.72 -0.63 -20.58
N ALA A 56 -10.30 -0.96 -19.35
CA ALA A 56 -11.00 -0.55 -18.13
C ALA A 56 -10.90 0.96 -17.88
N LEU A 57 -9.69 1.52 -18.05
CA LEU A 57 -9.44 2.96 -18.04
C LEU A 57 -10.23 3.62 -19.16
N TYR A 58 -10.15 3.13 -20.39
CA TYR A 58 -10.91 3.69 -21.53
C TYR A 58 -12.41 3.71 -21.27
N PHE A 59 -12.99 2.64 -20.71
CA PHE A 59 -14.40 2.60 -20.35
C PHE A 59 -14.75 3.65 -19.30
N PHE A 60 -13.96 3.76 -18.23
CA PHE A 60 -14.15 4.79 -17.21
C PHE A 60 -14.08 6.21 -17.82
N TRP A 61 -13.11 6.44 -18.71
CA TRP A 61 -12.93 7.71 -19.42
C TRP A 61 -14.07 8.01 -20.41
N ALA A 62 -14.69 6.98 -20.99
CA ALA A 62 -15.77 7.12 -21.96
C ALA A 62 -17.16 7.24 -21.31
N THR A 63 -17.35 6.75 -20.09
CA THR A 63 -18.68 6.63 -19.45
C THR A 63 -18.86 7.47 -18.20
N VAL A 64 -17.85 7.56 -17.33
CA VAL A 64 -17.93 8.25 -16.04
C VAL A 64 -17.41 9.68 -16.15
N LEU A 65 -16.26 9.85 -16.78
CA LEU A 65 -15.62 11.17 -16.92
C LEU A 65 -16.47 12.21 -17.68
N PRO A 66 -17.24 11.85 -18.73
CA PRO A 66 -18.11 12.81 -19.42
C PRO A 66 -19.25 13.36 -18.57
N TYR A 67 -19.70 12.58 -17.58
CA TYR A 67 -20.73 13.00 -16.65
C TYR A 67 -20.19 14.06 -15.66
N THR A 68 -18.96 13.89 -15.20
CA THR A 68 -18.40 14.66 -14.07
C THR A 68 -17.56 15.86 -14.46
N ALA A 69 -16.87 15.81 -15.60
CA ALA A 69 -15.99 16.89 -16.04
C ALA A 69 -16.19 17.15 -17.53
N PRO A 70 -16.45 18.41 -17.96
CA PRO A 70 -16.60 18.74 -19.38
C PRO A 70 -15.38 18.34 -20.22
N LYS A 71 -15.61 18.04 -21.52
CA LYS A 71 -14.59 17.55 -22.48
C LYS A 71 -13.33 18.41 -22.57
N THR A 72 -13.45 19.71 -22.39
CA THR A 72 -12.38 20.70 -22.56
C THR A 72 -11.92 21.32 -21.24
N SER A 73 -12.31 20.77 -20.09
CA SER A 73 -11.99 21.34 -18.79
C SER A 73 -10.56 20.99 -18.33
N ALA A 74 -9.89 21.95 -17.68
CA ALA A 74 -8.60 21.71 -17.02
C ALA A 74 -8.71 20.62 -15.93
N ALA A 75 -9.86 20.55 -15.25
CA ALA A 75 -10.17 19.51 -14.27
C ALA A 75 -10.09 18.11 -14.88
N ARG A 76 -10.67 17.92 -16.07
CA ARG A 76 -10.57 16.64 -16.79
C ARG A 76 -9.11 16.26 -17.07
N THR A 77 -8.33 17.20 -17.62
CA THR A 77 -6.90 16.94 -17.91
C THR A 77 -6.13 16.59 -16.65
N PHE A 78 -6.41 17.27 -15.54
CA PHE A 78 -5.83 16.97 -14.24
C PHE A 78 -6.15 15.54 -13.79
N HIS A 79 -7.41 15.14 -13.75
CA HIS A 79 -7.82 13.79 -13.33
C HIS A 79 -7.21 12.71 -14.23
N VAL A 80 -7.17 12.94 -15.55
CA VAL A 80 -6.49 12.05 -16.50
C VAL A 80 -5.02 11.89 -16.17
N ALA A 81 -4.29 13.00 -16.03
CA ALA A 81 -2.87 12.96 -15.68
C ALA A 81 -2.65 12.30 -14.31
N PHE A 82 -3.51 12.58 -13.33
CA PHE A 82 -3.42 12.08 -11.97
C PHE A 82 -3.64 10.56 -11.89
N ILE A 83 -4.70 10.03 -12.52
CA ILE A 83 -4.96 8.59 -12.57
C ILE A 83 -3.84 7.86 -13.30
N LEU A 84 -3.36 8.38 -14.43
CA LEU A 84 -2.27 7.74 -15.16
C LEU A 84 -0.99 7.71 -14.33
N THR A 85 -0.65 8.82 -13.67
CA THR A 85 0.54 8.93 -12.84
C THR A 85 0.47 8.00 -11.63
N THR A 86 -0.65 8.02 -10.89
CA THR A 86 -0.84 7.17 -9.71
C THR A 86 -0.86 5.69 -10.10
N TRP A 87 -1.51 5.33 -11.20
CA TRP A 87 -1.51 3.96 -11.72
C TRP A 87 -0.10 3.48 -12.11
N MET A 88 0.64 4.26 -12.91
CA MET A 88 2.01 3.91 -13.31
C MET A 88 2.92 3.74 -12.08
N ASN A 89 2.81 4.65 -11.10
CA ASN A 89 3.55 4.57 -9.85
C ASN A 89 3.21 3.34 -9.02
N ALA A 90 1.91 3.04 -8.85
CA ALA A 90 1.46 1.90 -8.08
C ALA A 90 1.95 0.58 -8.71
N VAL A 91 1.82 0.44 -10.03
CA VAL A 91 2.28 -0.74 -10.77
C VAL A 91 3.80 -0.89 -10.67
N TRP A 92 4.55 0.17 -10.93
CA TRP A 92 6.00 0.16 -10.83
C TRP A 92 6.46 -0.24 -9.43
N ALA A 93 5.91 0.40 -8.41
CA ALA A 93 6.25 0.13 -7.02
C ALA A 93 5.88 -1.29 -6.60
N TYR A 94 4.73 -1.80 -7.03
CA TYR A 94 4.34 -3.19 -6.81
C TYR A 94 5.34 -4.16 -7.44
N CYS A 95 5.69 -3.96 -8.71
CA CYS A 95 6.67 -4.80 -9.41
C CYS A 95 8.03 -4.79 -8.71
N CYS A 96 8.54 -3.61 -8.32
CA CYS A 96 9.78 -3.51 -7.55
C CYS A 96 9.68 -4.22 -6.20
N CYS A 97 8.54 -4.13 -5.51
CA CYS A 97 8.32 -4.78 -4.21
C CYS A 97 8.39 -6.31 -4.33
N VAL A 98 7.76 -6.88 -5.36
CA VAL A 98 7.72 -8.33 -5.62
C VAL A 98 9.05 -8.85 -6.13
N ALA A 99 9.74 -8.09 -6.99
CA ALA A 99 11.02 -8.48 -7.56
C ALA A 99 12.18 -8.40 -6.55
N THR A 100 12.07 -7.55 -5.53
CA THR A 100 13.10 -7.40 -4.50
C THR A 100 12.97 -8.48 -3.44
N ASP A 101 13.99 -9.34 -3.31
CA ASP A 101 14.04 -10.30 -2.20
C ASP A 101 14.32 -9.59 -0.87
N ALA A 102 13.31 -9.59 0.01
CA ALA A 102 13.43 -9.04 1.35
C ALA A 102 14.35 -9.84 2.26
N SER A 103 14.58 -11.12 1.97
CA SER A 103 15.42 -12.01 2.80
C SER A 103 16.91 -11.82 2.52
N ALA A 104 17.25 -11.18 1.40
CA ALA A 104 18.62 -10.77 1.15
C ALA A 104 19.06 -9.83 2.29
N GLY A 105 20.20 -10.13 2.91
CA GLY A 105 20.74 -9.32 3.99
C GLY A 105 21.16 -7.91 3.54
N ALA A 106 21.94 -7.23 4.37
CA ALA A 106 22.58 -5.97 4.00
C ALA A 106 23.60 -6.13 2.85
N ALA A 107 24.10 -7.35 2.63
CA ALA A 107 24.97 -7.67 1.50
C ALA A 107 24.30 -7.33 0.15
N GLY A 108 24.99 -6.54 -0.67
CA GLY A 108 24.46 -6.07 -1.96
C GLY A 108 23.33 -5.02 -1.84
N ALA A 109 23.06 -4.47 -0.65
CA ALA A 109 22.24 -3.27 -0.51
C ALA A 109 23.11 -2.02 -0.75
N PRO A 110 22.55 -0.90 -1.23
CA PRO A 110 23.24 0.38 -1.21
C PRO A 110 23.71 0.73 0.23
N PRO A 111 24.90 1.33 0.44
CA PRO A 111 25.45 1.56 1.78
C PRO A 111 24.57 2.38 2.74
N ARG A 112 23.66 3.20 2.21
CA ARG A 112 22.68 3.94 3.01
C ARG A 112 21.53 3.06 3.47
N LEU A 113 21.07 2.16 2.60
CA LEU A 113 20.05 1.19 2.94
C LEU A 113 20.58 0.17 3.95
N ALA A 114 21.81 -0.33 3.77
CA ALA A 114 22.47 -1.19 4.75
C ALA A 114 22.49 -0.54 6.14
N ARG A 115 22.98 0.70 6.25
CA ARG A 115 22.97 1.47 7.51
C ARG A 115 21.59 1.70 8.09
N ALA A 116 20.59 1.98 7.25
CA ALA A 116 19.20 2.13 7.70
C ALA A 116 18.64 0.80 8.24
N MET A 117 19.11 -0.33 7.70
CA MET A 117 18.70 -1.67 8.14
C MET A 117 19.39 -2.11 9.43
N ASP A 118 20.63 -1.66 9.68
CA ASP A 118 21.40 -1.99 10.90
C ASP A 118 20.68 -1.54 12.18
N GLY A 119 19.85 -0.49 12.10
CA GLY A 119 19.03 0.00 13.20
C GLY A 119 17.84 -0.90 13.56
N PHE A 120 17.63 -2.03 12.87
CA PHE A 120 16.50 -2.92 13.09
C PHE A 120 16.92 -4.40 13.15
N PRO A 121 16.36 -5.18 14.08
CA PRO A 121 16.65 -6.61 14.16
C PRO A 121 16.11 -7.37 12.93
N SER A 122 16.76 -8.49 12.65
CA SER A 122 16.23 -9.48 11.70
C SER A 122 15.29 -10.45 12.40
N HIS A 123 14.21 -10.84 11.72
CA HIS A 123 13.27 -11.84 12.24
C HIS A 123 12.99 -12.94 11.21
N SER A 124 12.82 -14.16 11.71
CA SER A 124 12.51 -15.32 10.88
C SER A 124 11.03 -15.33 10.50
N CYS A 125 10.76 -15.35 9.20
CA CYS A 125 9.42 -15.57 8.70
C CYS A 125 9.14 -17.07 8.59
N GLY A 126 8.14 -17.58 9.33
CA GLY A 126 7.73 -18.99 9.24
C GLY A 126 7.20 -19.38 7.85
N ALA A 127 6.62 -18.43 7.13
CA ALA A 127 6.11 -18.67 5.79
C ALA A 127 7.24 -18.83 4.75
N CYS A 128 8.20 -17.91 4.74
CA CYS A 128 9.32 -17.94 3.79
C CYS A 128 10.51 -18.79 4.27
N ARG A 129 10.57 -19.16 5.55
CA ARG A 129 11.70 -19.87 6.19
C ARG A 129 13.04 -19.17 6.00
N ALA A 130 13.00 -17.85 6.05
CA ALA A 130 14.17 -17.01 5.92
C ALA A 130 14.17 -15.94 7.00
N ALA A 131 15.36 -15.55 7.44
CA ALA A 131 15.55 -14.36 8.26
C ALA A 131 15.43 -13.13 7.35
N VAL A 132 14.57 -12.20 7.75
CA VAL A 132 14.30 -10.97 7.00
C VAL A 132 14.77 -9.80 7.85
N PRO A 133 15.73 -8.99 7.37
CA PRO A 133 16.14 -7.79 8.08
C PRO A 133 15.02 -6.75 8.08
N CYS A 134 14.84 -6.09 9.23
CA CYS A 134 13.75 -5.14 9.47
C CYS A 134 12.39 -5.72 9.07
N PHE A 135 12.15 -6.99 9.44
CA PHE A 135 10.94 -7.72 9.06
C PHE A 135 9.68 -6.94 9.45
N ASP A 136 8.84 -6.63 8.46
CA ASP A 136 7.58 -5.94 8.68
C ASP A 136 6.43 -6.93 8.74
N HIS A 137 6.20 -7.66 7.66
CA HIS A 137 5.19 -8.71 7.60
C HIS A 137 5.43 -9.65 6.41
N HIS A 138 4.75 -10.80 6.41
CA HIS A 138 4.58 -11.61 5.20
C HIS A 138 3.31 -11.16 4.49
N CYS A 139 3.42 -10.80 3.22
CA CYS A 139 2.29 -10.32 2.42
C CYS A 139 1.97 -11.32 1.30
N PRO A 140 0.83 -12.02 1.38
CA PRO A 140 0.36 -12.89 0.30
C PRO A 140 0.20 -12.16 -1.03
N PHE A 141 -0.20 -10.87 -0.98
CA PHE A 141 -0.42 -10.03 -2.15
C PHE A 141 0.87 -9.63 -2.87
N THR A 142 2.04 -9.73 -2.23
CA THR A 142 3.34 -9.54 -2.87
C THR A 142 4.11 -10.86 -3.05
N GLY A 143 3.50 -12.00 -2.68
CA GLY A 143 4.11 -13.32 -2.77
C GLY A 143 5.39 -13.47 -1.94
N GLY A 144 5.49 -12.74 -0.82
CA GLY A 144 6.74 -12.72 -0.06
C GLY A 144 6.73 -11.82 1.16
N CYS A 145 7.88 -11.74 1.82
CA CYS A 145 8.06 -10.84 2.95
C CYS A 145 8.23 -9.38 2.48
N VAL A 146 7.71 -8.47 3.30
CA VAL A 146 8.06 -7.05 3.29
C VAL A 146 9.03 -6.82 4.44
N GLY A 147 10.18 -6.24 4.13
CA GLY A 147 11.26 -5.94 5.08
C GLY A 147 12.10 -4.75 4.59
N GLY A 148 13.27 -4.54 5.18
CA GLY A 148 14.06 -3.32 4.95
C GLY A 148 14.32 -3.00 3.47
N ARG A 149 14.58 -4.03 2.65
CA ARG A 149 14.94 -3.86 1.23
C ARG A 149 13.79 -3.43 0.32
N ASN A 150 12.56 -3.85 0.62
CA ASN A 150 11.41 -3.61 -0.26
C ASN A 150 10.30 -2.78 0.40
N PHE A 151 10.44 -2.42 1.68
CA PHE A 151 9.46 -1.60 2.41
C PHE A 151 9.15 -0.28 1.70
N ARG A 152 10.15 0.38 1.11
CA ARG A 152 9.93 1.60 0.31
C ARG A 152 8.94 1.37 -0.83
N HIS A 153 9.14 0.30 -1.59
CA HIS A 153 8.31 -0.04 -2.73
C HIS A 153 6.89 -0.38 -2.28
N PHE A 154 6.75 -1.14 -1.20
CA PHE A 154 5.46 -1.42 -0.58
C PHE A 154 4.71 -0.14 -0.17
N ALA A 155 5.36 0.79 0.54
CA ALA A 155 4.73 2.03 0.99
C ALA A 155 4.32 2.95 -0.17
N VAL A 156 5.16 3.06 -1.20
CA VAL A 156 4.86 3.84 -2.42
C VAL A 156 3.68 3.23 -3.17
N PHE A 157 3.62 1.89 -3.27
CA PHE A 157 2.50 1.17 -3.86
C PHE A 157 1.18 1.49 -3.12
N VAL A 158 1.15 1.32 -1.80
CA VAL A 158 -0.05 1.57 -0.98
C VAL A 158 -0.50 3.03 -1.11
N LEU A 159 0.44 3.99 -1.05
CA LEU A 159 0.13 5.41 -1.19
C LEU A 159 -0.54 5.72 -2.54
N HIS A 160 0.07 5.31 -3.66
CA HIS A 160 -0.46 5.62 -4.97
C HIS A 160 -1.75 4.87 -5.30
N ALA A 161 -1.87 3.62 -4.83
CA ALA A 161 -3.13 2.88 -4.94
C ALA A 161 -4.25 3.59 -4.17
N THR A 162 -3.97 4.09 -2.96
CA THR A 162 -4.94 4.85 -2.15
C THR A 162 -5.35 6.15 -2.84
N LEU A 163 -4.39 6.91 -3.36
CA LEU A 163 -4.65 8.17 -4.08
C LEU A 163 -5.46 7.96 -5.36
N GLY A 164 -5.12 6.92 -6.15
CA GLY A 164 -5.87 6.57 -7.35
C GLY A 164 -7.31 6.17 -7.04
N MET A 165 -7.54 5.43 -5.94
CA MET A 165 -8.90 5.08 -5.51
C MET A 165 -9.69 6.26 -4.94
N ALA A 166 -9.01 7.21 -4.28
CA ALA A 166 -9.65 8.46 -3.84
C ALA A 166 -10.16 9.25 -5.05
N ASP A 167 -9.36 9.39 -6.10
CA ASP A 167 -9.76 10.08 -7.32
C ASP A 167 -10.91 9.35 -8.05
N ALA A 168 -10.86 8.01 -8.08
CA ALA A 168 -11.96 7.21 -8.60
C ALA A 168 -13.27 7.43 -7.82
N CYS A 169 -13.21 7.60 -6.49
CA CYS A 169 -14.38 7.96 -5.68
C CYS A 169 -14.92 9.35 -6.06
N VAL A 170 -14.04 10.35 -6.19
CA VAL A 170 -14.41 11.72 -6.59
C VAL A 170 -15.14 11.72 -7.93
N LEU A 171 -14.62 10.99 -8.91
CA LEU A 171 -15.18 10.95 -10.26
C LEU A 171 -16.41 10.05 -10.41
N SER A 172 -16.58 9.02 -9.58
CA SER A 172 -17.75 8.13 -9.66
C SER A 172 -18.91 8.56 -8.76
N PHE A 173 -18.67 9.46 -7.80
CA PHE A 173 -19.70 9.91 -6.87
C PHE A 173 -20.84 10.70 -7.52
N PRO A 174 -20.62 11.68 -8.43
CA PRO A 174 -21.73 12.42 -9.03
C PRO A 174 -22.74 11.55 -9.80
N PRO A 175 -22.35 10.64 -10.72
CA PRO A 175 -23.32 9.77 -11.36
C PRO A 175 -23.96 8.79 -10.37
N PHE A 176 -23.25 8.34 -9.33
CA PHE A 176 -23.87 7.54 -8.28
C PHE A 176 -24.95 8.31 -7.51
N ARG A 177 -24.66 9.56 -7.12
CA ARG A 177 -25.60 10.44 -6.43
C ARG A 177 -26.84 10.69 -7.29
N ASP A 178 -26.65 11.09 -8.55
CA ASP A 178 -27.76 11.57 -9.39
C ASP A 178 -28.57 10.42 -10.00
N CYS A 179 -27.90 9.36 -10.47
CA CYS A 179 -28.54 8.23 -11.17
C CYS A 179 -28.94 7.07 -10.26
N VAL A 180 -28.44 7.01 -9.02
CA VAL A 180 -28.77 5.93 -8.07
C VAL A 180 -29.47 6.52 -6.85
N LEU A 181 -28.77 7.35 -6.06
CA LEU A 181 -29.35 7.86 -4.80
C LEU A 181 -30.56 8.77 -5.05
N GLY A 182 -30.50 9.64 -6.06
CA GLY A 182 -31.59 10.54 -6.43
C GLY A 182 -32.81 9.81 -6.98
N GLN A 183 -32.67 8.55 -7.40
CA GLN A 183 -33.78 7.75 -7.95
C GLN A 183 -34.47 6.89 -6.87
N ILE A 184 -33.97 6.91 -5.64
CA ILE A 184 -34.58 6.22 -4.50
C ILE A 184 -35.89 6.94 -4.15
N GLU A 185 -36.96 6.17 -4.00
CA GLU A 185 -38.25 6.64 -3.51
C GLU A 185 -38.64 5.81 -2.29
N SER A 186 -39.04 6.47 -1.21
CA SER A 186 -39.57 5.81 -0.03
C SER A 186 -40.66 6.66 0.59
N GLU A 187 -41.90 6.25 0.40
CA GLU A 187 -43.07 6.89 1.01
C GLU A 187 -42.98 6.87 2.54
N GLN A 188 -42.53 5.76 3.12
CA GLN A 188 -42.37 5.57 4.57
C GLN A 188 -41.36 6.54 5.21
N LEU A 189 -40.32 6.94 4.47
CA LEU A 189 -39.27 7.83 4.94
C LEU A 189 -39.44 9.27 4.41
N GLY A 190 -40.50 9.56 3.66
CA GLY A 190 -40.69 10.85 2.99
C GLY A 190 -39.62 11.17 1.94
N ILE A 191 -38.96 10.15 1.37
CA ILE A 191 -37.92 10.32 0.36
C ILE A 191 -38.59 10.32 -1.02
N VAL A 192 -38.48 11.45 -1.71
CA VAL A 192 -39.03 11.65 -3.05
C VAL A 192 -37.91 11.59 -4.09
N ARG A 193 -38.21 11.00 -5.26
CA ARG A 193 -37.26 10.97 -6.38
C ARG A 193 -36.89 12.38 -6.82
N THR A 194 -35.60 12.59 -7.06
CA THR A 194 -35.05 13.79 -7.68
C THR A 194 -34.59 13.47 -9.09
N PRO A 195 -35.11 14.12 -10.14
CA PRO A 195 -34.66 13.87 -11.51
C PRO A 195 -33.19 14.28 -11.68
N PRO A 196 -32.41 13.54 -12.49
CA PRO A 196 -31.01 13.89 -12.74
C PRO A 196 -30.91 15.20 -13.55
N PRO A 197 -29.82 15.98 -13.41
CA PRO A 197 -29.62 17.19 -14.20
C PRO A 197 -29.56 16.97 -15.71
N ASP A 198 -29.05 15.80 -16.14
CA ASP A 198 -29.00 15.35 -17.52
C ASP A 198 -29.42 13.88 -17.59
N GLU A 199 -30.67 13.66 -18.02
CA GLU A 199 -31.27 12.33 -18.13
C GLU A 199 -30.59 11.47 -19.20
N ALA A 200 -30.19 12.08 -20.33
CA ALA A 200 -29.51 11.37 -21.41
C ALA A 200 -28.12 10.88 -20.98
N ALA A 201 -27.35 11.73 -20.27
CA ALA A 201 -26.07 11.33 -19.71
C ALA A 201 -26.23 10.23 -18.65
N CYS A 202 -27.28 10.32 -17.82
CA CYS A 202 -27.58 9.32 -16.80
C CYS A 202 -27.88 7.94 -17.40
N LEU A 203 -28.73 7.90 -18.45
CA LEU A 203 -29.02 6.69 -19.22
C LEU A 203 -27.78 6.13 -19.92
N ALA A 204 -26.93 7.01 -20.48
CA ALA A 204 -25.68 6.62 -21.14
C ALA A 204 -24.64 6.04 -20.16
N THR A 205 -24.54 6.59 -18.94
CA THR A 205 -23.69 6.03 -17.88
C THR A 205 -24.22 4.67 -17.41
N GLY A 206 -25.55 4.51 -17.30
CA GLY A 206 -26.19 3.23 -17.03
C GLY A 206 -25.61 2.52 -15.79
N PRO A 207 -25.28 1.21 -15.85
CA PRO A 207 -24.72 0.48 -14.71
C PRO A 207 -23.37 1.01 -14.20
N ALA A 208 -22.66 1.84 -14.97
CA ALA A 208 -21.40 2.43 -14.52
C ALA A 208 -21.59 3.42 -13.35
N SER A 209 -22.82 3.91 -13.14
CA SER A 209 -23.18 4.72 -11.96
C SER A 209 -22.94 3.98 -10.64
N LEU A 210 -22.94 2.65 -10.64
CA LEU A 210 -22.67 1.82 -9.45
C LEU A 210 -21.17 1.65 -9.15
N LEU A 211 -20.26 2.14 -9.99
CA LEU A 211 -18.81 2.01 -9.78
C LEU A 211 -18.30 2.68 -8.50
N PHE A 212 -19.07 3.62 -7.95
CA PHE A 212 -18.74 4.25 -6.67
C PHE A 212 -18.66 3.23 -5.52
N ILE A 213 -19.53 2.21 -5.47
CA ILE A 213 -19.57 1.22 -4.39
C ILE A 213 -18.26 0.43 -4.28
N PRO A 214 -17.76 -0.25 -5.34
CA PRO A 214 -16.49 -0.94 -5.27
C PRO A 214 -15.30 0.01 -5.13
N ALA A 215 -15.35 1.22 -5.71
CA ALA A 215 -14.31 2.23 -5.54
C ALA A 215 -14.17 2.67 -4.07
N ALA A 216 -15.28 3.01 -3.42
CA ALA A 216 -15.32 3.43 -2.01
C ALA A 216 -14.90 2.29 -1.07
N SER A 217 -15.33 1.06 -1.35
CA SER A 217 -14.94 -0.13 -0.57
C SER A 217 -13.43 -0.36 -0.64
N LEU A 218 -12.85 -0.34 -1.84
CA LEU A 218 -11.41 -0.55 -2.03
C LEU A 218 -10.60 0.64 -1.47
N PHE A 219 -11.09 1.86 -1.63
CA PHE A 219 -10.50 3.05 -1.00
C PHE A 219 -10.46 2.91 0.53
N GLY A 220 -11.57 2.49 1.17
CA GLY A 220 -11.60 2.29 2.62
C GLY A 220 -10.55 1.29 3.11
N VAL A 221 -10.41 0.16 2.41
CA VAL A 221 -9.38 -0.85 2.73
C VAL A 221 -7.97 -0.28 2.56
N LEU A 222 -7.68 0.34 1.41
CA LEU A 222 -6.35 0.90 1.13
C LEU A 222 -6.00 2.07 2.05
N ALA A 223 -6.97 2.95 2.34
CA ALA A 223 -6.79 4.07 3.26
C ALA A 223 -6.52 3.59 4.68
N SER A 224 -7.20 2.52 5.15
CA SER A 224 -6.92 1.93 6.45
C SER A 224 -5.51 1.33 6.52
N LEU A 225 -5.07 0.68 5.44
CA LEU A 225 -3.71 0.14 5.32
C LEU A 225 -2.67 1.26 5.29
N ALA A 226 -2.90 2.32 4.51
CA ALA A 226 -2.05 3.50 4.42
C ALA A 226 -1.94 4.21 5.77
N ALA A 227 -3.06 4.37 6.48
CA ALA A 227 -3.09 4.97 7.82
C ALA A 227 -2.32 4.13 8.83
N LEU A 228 -2.51 2.81 8.84
CA LEU A 228 -1.77 1.90 9.71
C LEU A 228 -0.26 2.01 9.46
N HIS A 229 0.19 1.87 8.20
CA HIS A 229 1.61 1.96 7.88
C HIS A 229 2.20 3.36 8.09
N GLY A 230 1.40 4.42 7.92
CA GLY A 230 1.76 5.79 8.25
C GLY A 230 1.99 5.98 9.75
N LEU A 231 1.10 5.46 10.60
CA LEU A 231 1.25 5.48 12.05
C LEU A 231 2.47 4.67 12.52
N LEU A 232 2.69 3.49 11.92
CA LEU A 232 3.87 2.67 12.17
C LEU A 232 5.15 3.40 11.77
N LEU A 233 5.13 4.10 10.64
CA LEU A 233 6.26 4.89 10.18
C LEU A 233 6.56 6.06 11.13
N LEU A 234 5.53 6.81 11.56
CA LEU A 234 5.65 7.89 12.53
C LEU A 234 6.19 7.43 13.87
N ASN A 235 5.88 6.19 14.28
CA ASN A 235 6.41 5.59 15.51
C ASN A 235 7.79 4.95 15.31
N GLY A 236 8.28 4.80 14.07
CA GLY A 236 9.51 4.06 13.83
C GLY A 236 9.39 2.56 14.11
N ALA A 237 8.18 2.00 13.96
CA ALA A 237 7.84 0.62 14.33
C ALA A 237 7.48 -0.24 13.11
N THR A 238 7.71 -1.55 13.21
CA THR A 238 7.28 -2.52 12.19
C THR A 238 5.90 -3.11 12.51
N THR A 239 5.22 -3.64 11.49
CA THR A 239 3.95 -4.36 11.72
C THR A 239 4.16 -5.61 12.60
N PHE A 240 5.33 -6.23 12.52
CA PHE A 240 5.72 -7.34 13.39
C PHE A 240 5.80 -6.93 14.87
N GLU A 241 6.46 -5.80 15.15
CA GLU A 241 6.55 -5.25 16.50
C GLU A 241 5.17 -4.89 17.05
N LEU A 242 4.34 -4.22 16.23
CA LEU A 242 2.94 -3.95 16.58
C LEU A 242 2.20 -5.25 16.92
N SER A 243 2.29 -6.26 16.07
CA SER A 243 1.61 -7.54 16.29
C SER A 243 2.07 -8.22 17.59
N ARG A 244 3.36 -8.11 17.92
CA ARG A 244 3.92 -8.64 19.17
C ARG A 244 3.45 -7.85 20.39
N LEU A 245 3.39 -6.53 20.29
CA LEU A 245 2.92 -5.64 21.36
C LEU A 245 1.40 -5.78 21.57
N ALA A 246 0.62 -5.87 20.49
CA ALA A 246 -0.82 -6.08 20.53
C ALA A 246 -1.17 -7.41 21.24
N ARG A 247 -0.42 -8.49 20.99
CA ARG A 247 -0.58 -9.76 21.71
C ARG A 247 -0.31 -9.67 23.21
N ARG A 248 0.55 -8.72 23.64
CA ARG A 248 0.94 -8.56 25.06
C ARG A 248 0.06 -7.54 25.80
N ARG A 249 -0.32 -6.44 25.14
CA ARG A 249 -0.98 -5.28 25.76
C ARG A 249 -2.44 -5.11 25.31
N GLY A 250 -2.93 -5.94 24.40
CA GLY A 250 -4.26 -5.80 23.81
C GLY A 250 -4.45 -4.46 23.13
N VAL A 251 -5.66 -3.90 23.23
CA VAL A 251 -6.05 -2.62 22.61
C VAL A 251 -5.25 -1.41 23.12
N GLY A 252 -4.56 -1.52 24.26
CA GLY A 252 -3.75 -0.44 24.82
C GLY A 252 -2.62 0.03 23.91
N VAL A 253 -2.13 -0.84 23.02
CA VAL A 253 -1.09 -0.50 22.04
C VAL A 253 -1.53 0.57 21.04
N LEU A 254 -2.83 0.62 20.71
CA LEU A 254 -3.36 1.60 19.77
C LEU A 254 -3.25 3.02 20.35
N ARG A 255 -3.50 3.17 21.65
CA ARG A 255 -3.32 4.43 22.37
C ARG A 255 -1.86 4.86 22.39
N ASP A 256 -0.92 3.93 22.56
CA ASP A 256 0.52 4.22 22.55
C ASP A 256 0.99 4.64 21.14
N LEU A 257 0.49 3.98 20.09
CA LEU A 257 0.76 4.35 18.69
C LEU A 257 0.23 5.75 18.35
N LEU A 258 -1.01 6.05 18.74
CA LEU A 258 -1.63 7.37 18.51
C LEU A 258 -0.90 8.49 19.28
N ARG A 259 -0.25 8.15 20.40
CA ARG A 259 0.57 9.09 21.19
C ARG A 259 2.03 9.15 20.74
N LEU A 260 2.40 8.43 19.67
CA LEU A 260 3.77 8.34 19.16
C LEU A 260 4.78 7.82 20.20
N ARG A 261 4.38 6.82 21.00
CA ARG A 261 5.18 6.24 22.09
C ARG A 261 5.53 4.77 21.89
N ALA A 262 5.21 4.18 20.74
CA ALA A 262 5.22 2.73 20.58
C ALA A 262 6.51 2.16 19.97
N GLY A 263 7.29 2.95 19.23
CA GLY A 263 8.51 2.47 18.56
C GLY A 263 9.78 3.16 19.03
N GLY A 264 10.91 2.56 18.67
CA GLY A 264 12.24 2.97 19.16
C GLY A 264 13.30 3.20 18.09
N GLY A 265 12.99 3.03 16.79
CA GLY A 265 13.93 3.15 15.68
C GLY A 265 13.55 4.23 14.65
N ASP A 266 14.43 4.51 13.68
CA ASP A 266 14.17 5.47 12.59
C ASP A 266 13.76 4.73 11.31
N LYS A 267 12.46 4.40 11.21
CA LYS A 267 11.92 3.71 10.02
C LYS A 267 11.85 4.63 8.80
N TRP A 268 11.93 5.95 8.98
CA TRP A 268 12.00 6.91 7.88
C TRP A 268 13.26 6.70 7.04
N ALA A 269 14.37 6.28 7.64
CA ALA A 269 15.58 5.95 6.90
C ALA A 269 15.39 4.89 5.79
N LEU A 270 14.41 3.99 5.94
CA LEU A 270 14.11 2.94 4.95
C LEU A 270 13.42 3.48 3.68
N LEU A 271 12.67 4.58 3.79
CA LEU A 271 11.88 5.16 2.71
C LEU A 271 12.68 6.18 1.86
N TRP A 272 13.60 6.92 2.50
CA TRP A 272 14.37 8.01 1.87
C TRP A 272 15.74 7.54 1.34
N GLN A 273 15.73 6.58 0.42
CA GLN A 273 16.94 6.17 -0.30
C GLN A 273 17.19 7.09 -1.51
N ARG A 274 18.30 7.86 -1.53
CA ARG A 274 18.76 8.52 -2.76
C ARG A 274 19.24 7.45 -3.76
N PRO A 275 18.91 7.54 -5.06
CA PRO A 275 19.56 6.70 -6.06
C PRO A 275 21.08 6.88 -6.01
N SER A 276 21.84 5.80 -6.17
CA SER A 276 23.29 5.90 -6.42
C SER A 276 23.53 6.75 -7.67
N ALA A 277 24.60 7.55 -7.68
CA ALA A 277 25.01 8.29 -8.88
C ALA A 277 25.21 7.38 -10.10
N GLU A 278 25.48 6.10 -9.86
CA GLU A 278 25.75 5.06 -10.86
C GLU A 278 24.51 4.24 -11.27
N ALA A 279 23.33 4.55 -10.73
CA ALA A 279 22.12 3.81 -11.09
C ALA A 279 21.68 4.12 -12.54
N GLY A 280 21.37 3.08 -13.31
CA GLY A 280 20.91 3.20 -14.70
C GLY A 280 19.65 4.07 -14.86
N TRP A 281 19.43 4.59 -16.07
CA TRP A 281 18.37 5.56 -16.39
C TRP A 281 16.97 5.16 -15.88
N GLY A 282 16.61 3.87 -15.90
CA GLY A 282 15.33 3.37 -15.37
C GLY A 282 15.18 3.46 -13.85
N LEU A 283 16.27 3.38 -13.08
CA LEU A 283 16.27 3.59 -11.63
C LEU A 283 16.29 5.07 -11.24
N ARG A 284 16.73 5.93 -12.17
CA ARG A 284 16.75 7.40 -12.05
C ARG A 284 15.40 8.04 -12.39
N MET A 285 14.53 7.35 -13.13
CA MET A 285 13.16 7.80 -13.42
C MET A 285 12.35 7.91 -12.11
N ARG A 286 12.50 9.08 -11.48
CA ARG A 286 11.70 9.58 -10.36
C ARG A 286 10.29 9.85 -10.88
N VAL A 287 9.44 8.84 -10.88
CA VAL A 287 8.00 9.10 -11.07
C VAL A 287 7.47 9.68 -9.75
N LEU A 288 6.78 10.82 -9.89
CA LEU A 288 6.62 11.90 -8.89
C LEU A 288 6.04 11.50 -7.52
N PHE A 289 6.27 12.39 -6.54
CA PHE A 289 5.57 12.59 -5.24
C PHE A 289 6.16 12.02 -3.93
N LEU A 290 7.49 12.02 -3.75
CA LEU A 290 8.07 12.03 -2.39
C LEU A 290 9.09 13.17 -2.25
N PRO A 291 8.79 14.23 -1.46
CA PRO A 291 9.72 15.33 -1.26
C PRO A 291 11.00 14.86 -0.54
N SER A 292 12.11 15.45 -0.95
CA SER A 292 13.42 15.30 -0.30
C SER A 292 13.45 16.17 0.96
N ALA A 293 12.73 15.78 2.02
CA ALA A 293 12.87 16.47 3.29
C ALA A 293 14.14 15.99 4.02
N PRO A 294 14.88 16.89 4.68
CA PRO A 294 16.02 16.51 5.51
C PRO A 294 15.57 15.70 6.73
N PRO A 295 16.44 14.85 7.32
CA PRO A 295 16.10 14.13 8.53
C PRO A 295 15.76 15.11 9.67
N PRO A 296 14.77 14.82 10.53
CA PRO A 296 14.55 15.61 11.73
C PRO A 296 15.76 15.43 12.66
N ARG A 297 16.33 16.56 13.09
CA ARG A 297 17.43 16.63 14.05
C ARG A 297 16.93 16.24 15.45
N HIS A 298 16.67 14.96 15.71
CA HIS A 298 16.31 14.48 17.06
C HIS A 298 17.11 13.28 17.56
N CYS A 299 18.01 12.69 16.77
CA CYS A 299 18.87 11.58 17.23
C CYS A 299 20.13 11.99 18.02
N ALA A 300 20.39 13.29 18.22
CA ALA A 300 21.55 13.72 19.01
C ALA A 300 21.36 13.55 20.54
N LEU A 301 20.11 13.46 21.01
CA LEU A 301 19.82 13.41 22.45
C LEU A 301 19.82 11.99 23.03
N ARG A 302 19.55 10.96 22.22
CA ARG A 302 19.57 9.56 22.67
C ARG A 302 20.99 8.98 22.77
N ALA A 303 21.86 9.33 21.83
CA ALA A 303 23.28 8.97 21.90
C ALA A 303 23.99 9.64 23.10
N ALA A 304 23.54 10.82 23.52
CA ALA A 304 24.04 11.48 24.74
C ALA A 304 23.54 10.79 26.02
N ALA A 305 22.27 10.36 26.06
CA ALA A 305 21.70 9.66 27.22
C ALA A 305 22.26 8.23 27.41
N GLU A 306 22.50 7.50 26.31
CA GLU A 306 23.09 6.16 26.35
C GLU A 306 24.59 6.19 26.72
N ALA A 307 25.33 7.23 26.29
CA ALA A 307 26.72 7.44 26.71
C ALA A 307 26.86 7.85 28.19
N GLU A 308 25.83 8.46 28.78
CA GLU A 308 25.78 8.82 30.21
C GLU A 308 25.46 7.59 31.09
N GLU A 309 24.73 6.61 30.55
CA GLU A 309 24.36 5.37 31.24
C GLU A 309 25.50 4.33 31.20
N GLU A 310 26.26 4.26 30.09
CA GLU A 310 27.47 3.41 29.97
C GLU A 310 28.70 3.95 30.72
N GLY A 311 28.71 5.24 31.07
CA GLY A 311 29.80 5.90 31.81
C GLY A 311 29.76 5.73 33.34
N ARG A 312 28.76 5.03 33.90
CA ARG A 312 28.62 4.87 35.36
C ARG A 312 29.46 3.69 35.86
N PRO A 313 30.51 3.90 36.70
CA PRO A 313 31.33 2.80 37.17
C PRO A 313 30.51 1.87 38.07
N LEU A 314 30.62 0.56 37.81
CA LEU A 314 30.09 -0.50 38.67
C LEU A 314 30.65 -0.30 40.10
N GLY A 315 29.76 0.03 41.03
CA GLY A 315 30.10 0.23 42.42
C GLY A 315 30.80 -1.00 42.99
N LYS A 316 32.04 -0.80 43.44
CA LYS A 316 32.72 -1.71 44.36
C LYS A 316 32.05 -1.63 45.73
N GLY A 317 31.81 -2.79 46.33
CA GLY A 317 31.50 -2.99 47.74
C GLY A 317 31.18 -4.48 47.95
N SER A 318 32.16 -5.38 48.05
CA SER A 318 33.13 -5.63 49.13
C SER A 318 32.52 -6.30 50.37
N VAL A 319 33.05 -7.51 50.61
CA VAL A 319 33.04 -8.36 51.83
C VAL A 319 31.77 -9.17 52.07
#